data_AF-A0A3A0FWP3-F1
#
_entry.id   AF-A0A3A0FWP3-F1
#
_cell.length_a   1.000
_cell.length_b   1.000
_cell.length_c   1.000
_cell.angle_alpha   90.00
_cell.angle_beta   90.00
_cell.angle_gamma   90.00
#
_symmetry.space_group_name_H-M   'P 1'
#
loop_
_entity.id
_entity.type
_entity.pdbx_description
1 polymer ?
#
loop_
_entity_poly.entity_id
_entity_poly.type
_entity_poly.pdbx_seq_one_letter_code
_entity_poly.pdbx_strand_id
1 'polypeptide(L)'
;MFEHMLLPGPLHALRGKGFDLNSGEGSFQWSAALQGLCLLLLGARINLGGDASISGQRGSPASSLDYALTKGTSWLRDLFGSDSRGNLLAQRLIKRSNTECKKGGEVKLALNQEFLSRSNVRIYLNGKRIDSEEKLLEIERAILSGWRPKAKPRRQDKPEAQGPSVSWSEILREGLAQETARMLCHLDISSPAQTKHILQKIYKNPSFSGIAGAPLPLVAELDQSLKGSARLGYGDARLLKSHLSPDEPIRIAVPGSSAGPISILQYLKLKMGYNIEILYTFPHAIDVTHHLFEKRFSALPDALVLGIAPAGTLLAHRPRLEYSALMLMPGFSHRVVAPCGGDRHYNGEYYFLRDDPSTSSFYFDDLVRRGDLSSKLSPVRHGEPDQVADILKNGDEAVRAILFFPHHILNDKLNDCVVLPEERDQSHIREAVLFVHDKIAADKNLALCMDIAVRNAWLELRDNAALRQEISESLLQDQGYATFMYRSCGIGNMRRESTSALEDLGASF
;
A
#
# COMPACT_ATOMS: atom_id res chain seq x y z
N MET A 1 -2.46 -27.18 13.74
CA MET A 1 -3.07 -27.99 12.67
C MET A 1 -4.57 -27.87 12.79
N PHE A 2 -5.27 -27.63 11.68
CA PHE A 2 -6.72 -27.51 11.63
C PHE A 2 -7.27 -28.33 10.46
N GLU A 3 -8.31 -29.11 10.69
CA GLU A 3 -8.97 -29.93 9.69
C GLU A 3 -10.46 -29.57 9.65
N HIS A 4 -11.01 -29.47 8.44
CA HIS A 4 -12.41 -29.15 8.22
C HIS A 4 -12.90 -29.75 6.90
N MET A 5 -14.13 -30.25 6.86
CA MET A 5 -14.71 -30.90 5.66
C MET A 5 -14.82 -30.00 4.42
N LEU A 6 -14.73 -28.68 4.60
CA LEU A 6 -14.76 -27.69 3.52
C LEU A 6 -13.36 -27.31 3.01
N LEU A 7 -12.30 -27.89 3.59
CA LEU A 7 -10.93 -27.67 3.18
C LEU A 7 -10.43 -28.87 2.38
N PRO A 8 -9.56 -28.65 1.38
CA PRO A 8 -8.99 -29.73 0.57
C PRO A 8 -8.00 -30.62 1.36
N GLY A 9 -7.58 -30.21 2.55
CA GLY A 9 -6.66 -30.94 3.42
C GLY A 9 -6.41 -30.21 4.75
N PRO A 10 -5.60 -30.80 5.64
CA PRO A 10 -5.22 -30.17 6.91
C PRO A 10 -4.42 -28.88 6.68
N LEU A 11 -4.75 -27.84 7.43
CA LEU A 11 -4.01 -26.58 7.44
C LEU A 11 -2.96 -26.58 8.56
N HIS A 12 -1.73 -26.26 8.16
CA HIS A 12 -0.61 -26.01 9.04
C HIS A 12 -0.25 -24.53 8.95
N ALA A 13 -0.91 -23.71 9.77
CA ALA A 13 -0.63 -22.29 9.79
C ALA A 13 0.67 -22.01 10.55
N LEU A 14 1.65 -21.42 9.86
CA LEU A 14 2.88 -20.88 10.43
C LEU A 14 2.92 -19.40 10.10
N ARG A 15 2.97 -18.53 11.13
CA ARG A 15 3.10 -17.09 10.93
C ARG A 15 3.92 -16.50 12.06
N GLY A 16 5.07 -15.91 11.75
CA GLY A 16 5.90 -15.16 12.69
C GLY A 16 6.45 -13.88 12.07
N LYS A 17 6.76 -12.88 12.90
CA LYS A 17 7.41 -11.62 12.45
C LYS A 17 8.90 -11.80 12.09
N GLY A 18 9.50 -12.94 12.45
CA GLY A 18 10.89 -13.30 12.16
C GLY A 18 10.97 -14.76 11.71
N PHE A 19 10.37 -15.08 10.56
CA PHE A 19 10.37 -16.43 10.04
C PHE A 19 11.78 -16.83 9.58
N ASP A 20 12.44 -17.69 10.35
CA ASP A 20 13.59 -18.46 9.88
C ASP A 20 13.08 -19.76 9.26
N LEU A 21 13.27 -19.89 7.94
CA LEU A 21 12.83 -21.01 7.09
C LEU A 21 13.30 -22.39 7.63
N ASN A 22 14.35 -22.41 8.45
CA ASN A 22 14.94 -23.65 8.97
C ASN A 22 14.37 -24.11 10.32
N SER A 23 13.61 -23.28 11.04
CA SER A 23 13.21 -23.56 12.42
C SER A 23 11.93 -24.39 12.57
N GLY A 24 11.09 -24.50 11.53
CA GLY A 24 9.83 -25.25 11.58
C GLY A 24 8.77 -24.71 12.57
N GLU A 25 9.08 -23.66 13.34
CA GLU A 25 8.22 -23.11 14.39
C GLU A 25 7.66 -21.73 13.99
N GLY A 26 6.37 -21.69 13.67
CA GLY A 26 5.65 -20.43 13.41
C GLY A 26 5.09 -19.84 14.70
N SER A 27 5.26 -18.53 14.92
CA SER A 27 4.86 -17.86 16.17
C SER A 27 3.90 -16.68 15.96
N PHE A 28 2.62 -16.83 16.33
CA PHE A 28 1.67 -15.73 16.21
C PHE A 28 1.97 -14.63 17.23
N GLN A 29 1.76 -13.36 16.84
CA GLN A 29 1.82 -12.25 17.79
C GLN A 29 0.77 -12.47 18.90
N TRP A 30 1.22 -12.43 20.15
CA TRP A 30 0.39 -12.65 21.35
C TRP A 30 -0.58 -11.48 21.63
N SER A 31 -1.58 -11.34 20.77
CA SER A 31 -2.61 -10.29 20.83
C SER A 31 -3.79 -10.68 21.72
N ALA A 32 -4.58 -9.70 22.17
CA ALA A 32 -5.80 -9.97 22.96
C ALA A 32 -6.82 -10.84 22.21
N ALA A 33 -6.90 -10.73 20.87
CA ALA A 33 -7.76 -11.57 20.05
C ALA A 33 -7.28 -13.04 20.04
N LEU A 34 -5.97 -13.26 19.92
CA LEU A 34 -5.38 -14.61 19.98
C LEU A 34 -5.56 -15.22 21.38
N GLN A 35 -5.34 -14.43 22.43
CA GLN A 35 -5.64 -14.85 23.81
C GLN A 35 -7.11 -15.25 23.97
N GLY A 36 -8.03 -14.45 23.44
CA GLY A 36 -9.46 -14.79 23.42
C GLY A 36 -9.73 -16.12 22.72
N LEU A 37 -9.06 -16.40 21.59
CA LEU A 37 -9.22 -17.67 20.89
C LEU A 37 -8.70 -18.84 21.74
N CYS A 38 -7.52 -18.70 22.34
CA CYS A 38 -6.94 -19.71 23.23
C CYS A 38 -7.84 -20.00 24.43
N LEU A 39 -8.39 -18.96 25.09
CA LEU A 39 -9.31 -19.11 26.21
C LEU A 39 -10.59 -19.84 25.80
N LEU A 40 -11.15 -19.53 24.63
CA LEU A 40 -12.33 -20.22 24.11
C LEU A 40 -12.06 -21.72 23.87
N LEU A 41 -10.91 -22.06 23.29
CA LEU A 41 -10.51 -23.45 23.03
C LEU A 41 -10.14 -24.21 24.32
N LEU A 42 -9.53 -23.54 25.31
CA LEU A 42 -9.26 -24.09 26.64
C LEU A 42 -10.57 -24.39 27.38
N GLY A 43 -11.47 -23.42 27.45
CA GLY A 43 -12.78 -23.58 28.09
C GLY A 43 -13.61 -24.71 27.47
N ALA A 44 -13.44 -24.96 26.16
CA ALA A 44 -14.03 -26.10 25.46
C ALA A 44 -13.52 -27.46 25.93
N ARG A 45 -12.28 -27.53 26.42
CA ARG A 45 -11.68 -28.76 26.96
C ARG A 45 -11.92 -28.95 28.44
N ILE A 46 -11.97 -27.87 29.21
CA ILE A 46 -12.21 -27.91 30.66
C ILE A 46 -13.68 -28.24 30.95
N ASN A 47 -14.62 -27.51 30.35
CA ASN A 47 -16.04 -27.64 30.66
C ASN A 47 -16.72 -28.73 29.81
N LEU A 48 -16.48 -30.00 30.15
CA LEU A 48 -17.07 -31.14 29.42
C LEU A 48 -18.62 -31.18 29.50
N GLY A 49 -19.24 -30.57 30.51
CA GLY A 49 -20.70 -30.56 30.72
C GLY A 49 -21.44 -29.24 30.46
N GLY A 50 -20.75 -28.12 30.22
CA GLY A 50 -21.38 -26.78 30.09
C GLY A 50 -21.05 -26.07 28.79
N ASP A 51 -21.77 -25.02 28.41
CA ASP A 51 -21.47 -24.23 27.19
C ASP A 51 -20.15 -23.48 27.32
N ALA A 52 -19.09 -24.04 26.72
CA ALA A 52 -17.78 -23.43 26.62
C ALA A 52 -17.87 -22.08 25.90
N SER A 53 -17.85 -21.02 26.70
CA SER A 53 -18.02 -19.66 26.24
C SER A 53 -17.13 -18.70 27.02
N ILE A 54 -16.70 -17.65 26.33
CA ILE A 54 -16.03 -16.51 26.94
C ILE A 54 -16.90 -15.28 26.77
N SER A 55 -16.94 -14.40 27.76
CA SER A 55 -17.62 -13.12 27.65
C SER A 55 -16.72 -11.97 28.10
N GLY A 56 -17.07 -10.77 27.66
CA GLY A 56 -16.41 -9.57 28.13
C GLY A 56 -16.86 -8.31 27.40
N GLN A 57 -16.69 -7.18 28.07
CA GLN A 57 -16.97 -5.85 27.53
C GLN A 57 -15.86 -5.38 26.58
N ARG A 58 -16.03 -4.19 26.00
CA ARG A 58 -15.04 -3.55 25.12
C ARG A 58 -13.66 -3.51 25.78
N GLY A 59 -12.66 -4.03 25.06
CA GLY A 59 -11.27 -4.12 25.52
C GLY A 59 -10.88 -5.49 26.07
N SER A 60 -11.85 -6.35 26.39
CA SER A 60 -11.62 -7.74 26.81
C SER A 60 -11.07 -8.62 25.66
N PRO A 61 -10.46 -9.78 25.98
CA PRO A 61 -10.08 -10.77 24.97
C PRO A 61 -11.27 -11.25 24.12
N ALA A 62 -12.44 -11.43 24.75
CA ALA A 62 -13.68 -11.81 24.05
C ALA A 62 -14.10 -10.75 23.01
N SER A 63 -14.16 -9.49 23.40
CA SER A 63 -14.48 -8.39 22.46
C SER A 63 -13.42 -8.23 21.36
N SER A 64 -12.15 -8.50 21.66
CA SER A 64 -11.05 -8.42 20.71
C SER A 64 -11.11 -9.53 19.67
N LEU A 65 -11.44 -10.76 20.09
CA LEU A 65 -11.64 -11.88 19.17
C LEU A 65 -12.86 -11.65 18.27
N ASP A 66 -13.98 -11.16 18.82
CA ASP A 66 -15.16 -10.83 18.03
C ASP A 66 -14.87 -9.77 16.96
N TYR A 67 -14.13 -8.72 17.33
CA TYR A 67 -13.68 -7.72 16.37
C TYR A 67 -12.80 -8.33 15.27
N ALA A 68 -11.84 -9.19 15.62
CA ALA A 68 -10.98 -9.87 14.65
C ALA A 68 -11.77 -10.80 13.70
N LEU A 69 -12.79 -11.49 14.22
CA LEU A 69 -13.71 -12.31 13.44
C LEU A 69 -14.51 -11.45 12.46
N THR A 70 -15.00 -10.28 12.87
CA THR A 70 -15.73 -9.37 11.98
C THR A 70 -14.83 -8.78 10.90
N LYS A 71 -13.60 -8.37 11.25
CA LYS A 71 -12.64 -7.81 10.29
C LYS A 71 -11.98 -8.85 9.40
N GLY A 72 -12.18 -10.15 9.65
CA GLY A 72 -11.62 -11.21 8.83
C GLY A 72 -10.09 -11.17 8.79
N THR A 73 -9.45 -10.91 9.94
CA THR A 73 -8.00 -10.71 10.02
C THR A 73 -7.24 -11.88 9.39
N SER A 74 -6.18 -11.60 8.63
CA SER A 74 -5.48 -12.63 7.84
C SER A 74 -5.02 -13.84 8.67
N TRP A 75 -4.60 -13.68 9.93
CA TRP A 75 -4.13 -14.80 10.75
C TRP A 75 -5.24 -15.82 11.08
N LEU A 76 -6.50 -15.38 11.16
CA LEU A 76 -7.64 -16.29 11.29
C LEU A 76 -7.86 -17.07 9.99
N ARG A 77 -7.64 -16.44 8.84
CA ARG A 77 -7.71 -17.09 7.53
C ARG A 77 -6.57 -18.09 7.37
N ASP A 78 -5.38 -17.77 7.86
CA ASP A 78 -4.23 -18.69 7.86
C ASP A 78 -4.52 -19.92 8.73
N LEU A 79 -5.08 -19.71 9.94
CA LEU A 79 -5.41 -20.78 10.88
C LEU A 79 -6.56 -21.69 10.43
N PHE A 80 -7.65 -21.09 9.94
CA PHE A 80 -8.92 -21.78 9.73
C PHE A 80 -9.30 -21.91 8.25
N GLY A 81 -8.60 -21.23 7.34
CA GLY A 81 -8.92 -21.20 5.92
C GLY A 81 -10.13 -20.33 5.57
N SER A 82 -10.60 -20.49 4.34
CA SER A 82 -11.83 -19.88 3.84
C SER A 82 -12.61 -20.90 3.02
N ASP A 83 -13.93 -20.73 2.94
CA ASP A 83 -14.74 -21.53 2.04
C ASP A 83 -14.52 -21.13 0.56
N SER A 84 -15.16 -21.83 -0.36
CA SER A 84 -15.05 -21.57 -1.81
C SER A 84 -15.55 -20.19 -2.25
N ARG A 85 -16.26 -19.46 -1.38
CA ARG A 85 -16.72 -18.08 -1.61
C ARG A 85 -15.81 -17.05 -0.93
N GLY A 86 -14.70 -17.48 -0.32
CA GLY A 86 -13.77 -16.61 0.39
C GLY A 86 -14.24 -16.18 1.78
N ASN A 87 -15.28 -16.80 2.34
CA ASN A 87 -15.72 -16.49 3.70
C ASN A 87 -14.83 -17.17 4.73
N LEU A 88 -14.49 -16.46 5.80
CA LEU A 88 -13.65 -16.96 6.88
C LEU A 88 -14.36 -18.11 7.64
N LEU A 89 -13.79 -19.32 7.62
CA LEU A 89 -14.40 -20.48 8.28
C LEU A 89 -14.53 -20.29 9.80
N ALA A 90 -13.63 -19.53 10.43
CA ALA A 90 -13.71 -19.21 11.86
C ALA A 90 -15.04 -18.56 12.28
N GLN A 91 -15.71 -17.84 11.37
CA GLN A 91 -17.03 -17.25 11.65
C GLN A 91 -18.15 -18.30 11.77
N ARG A 92 -17.97 -19.50 11.20
CA ARG A 92 -18.91 -20.63 11.35
C ARG A 92 -18.61 -21.44 12.61
N LEU A 93 -17.33 -21.55 12.97
CA LEU A 93 -16.86 -22.31 14.13
C LEU A 93 -17.16 -21.63 15.47
N ILE A 94 -17.41 -20.31 15.47
CA ILE A 94 -17.61 -19.53 16.69
C ILE A 94 -18.97 -18.82 16.64
N LYS A 95 -19.90 -19.23 17.51
CA LYS A 95 -21.18 -18.55 17.74
C LYS A 95 -20.92 -17.25 18.53
N ARG A 96 -21.61 -16.17 18.16
CA ARG A 96 -21.38 -14.82 18.72
C ARG A 96 -22.69 -14.19 19.14
N SER A 97 -22.72 -13.53 20.30
CA SER A 97 -23.81 -12.64 20.70
C SER A 97 -23.29 -11.22 20.94
N ASN A 98 -24.16 -10.24 20.70
CA ASN A 98 -23.83 -8.81 20.85
C ASN A 98 -22.59 -8.38 20.05
N THR A 99 -22.48 -8.84 18.80
CA THR A 99 -21.35 -8.54 17.90
C THR A 99 -21.01 -7.06 17.89
N GLU A 100 -19.71 -6.77 18.01
CA GLU A 100 -19.09 -5.45 18.11
C GLU A 100 -19.57 -4.60 19.29
N CYS A 101 -20.15 -5.23 20.33
CA CYS A 101 -20.76 -4.58 21.48
C CYS A 101 -21.89 -3.59 21.10
N LYS A 102 -22.63 -3.85 20.00
CA LYS A 102 -23.61 -2.90 19.44
C LYS A 102 -24.79 -2.59 20.35
N LYS A 103 -25.22 -3.51 21.21
CA LYS A 103 -26.41 -3.36 22.07
C LYS A 103 -26.09 -2.91 23.50
N GLY A 104 -24.86 -2.46 23.76
CA GLY A 104 -24.35 -2.29 25.12
C GLY A 104 -24.17 -3.65 25.82
N GLY A 105 -23.35 -3.70 26.87
CA GLY A 105 -23.04 -4.95 27.57
C GLY A 105 -21.95 -5.80 26.91
N GLU A 106 -21.86 -7.06 27.32
CA GLU A 106 -20.76 -7.96 26.96
C GLU A 106 -20.99 -8.63 25.59
N VAL A 107 -19.90 -8.89 24.88
CA VAL A 107 -19.87 -9.89 23.81
C VAL A 107 -19.75 -11.26 24.44
N LYS A 108 -20.50 -12.26 23.96
CA LYS A 108 -20.31 -13.67 24.32
C LYS A 108 -19.92 -14.46 23.08
N LEU A 109 -18.87 -15.26 23.19
CA LEU A 109 -18.37 -16.14 22.15
C LEU A 109 -18.44 -17.58 22.65
N ALA A 110 -18.92 -18.49 21.81
CA ALA A 110 -19.02 -19.92 22.13
C ALA A 110 -18.59 -20.77 20.92
N LEU A 111 -18.04 -21.95 21.15
CA LEU A 111 -17.75 -22.88 20.05
C LEU A 111 -19.05 -23.44 19.47
N ASN A 112 -19.15 -23.43 18.14
CA ASN A 112 -20.23 -24.06 17.41
C ASN A 112 -20.01 -25.58 17.36
N GLN A 113 -20.64 -26.31 18.29
CA GLN A 113 -20.49 -27.76 18.43
C GLN A 113 -20.95 -28.56 17.19
N GLU A 114 -21.76 -27.97 16.32
CA GLU A 114 -22.17 -28.59 15.05
C GLU A 114 -21.00 -28.72 14.06
N PHE A 115 -20.01 -27.82 14.15
CA PHE A 115 -18.86 -27.80 13.22
C PHE A 115 -17.52 -28.13 13.89
N LEU A 116 -17.39 -27.91 15.20
CA LEU A 116 -16.19 -28.24 15.96
C LEU A 116 -16.55 -28.79 17.35
N SER A 117 -16.61 -30.13 17.44
CA SER A 117 -16.76 -30.83 18.72
C SER A 117 -15.59 -30.56 19.65
N ARG A 118 -15.87 -30.42 20.94
CA ARG A 118 -14.87 -30.32 22.02
C ARG A 118 -13.88 -31.49 22.05
N SER A 119 -14.30 -32.68 21.62
CA SER A 119 -13.42 -33.86 21.51
C SER A 119 -12.31 -33.68 20.46
N ASN A 120 -12.51 -32.77 19.50
CA ASN A 120 -11.58 -32.52 18.40
C ASN A 120 -10.60 -31.41 18.71
N VAL A 121 -10.77 -30.68 19.82
CA VAL A 121 -9.80 -29.71 20.31
C VAL A 121 -8.70 -30.46 21.06
N ARG A 122 -7.44 -30.30 20.65
CA ARG A 122 -6.28 -30.90 21.33
C ARG A 122 -5.30 -29.78 21.66
N ILE A 123 -4.84 -29.74 22.90
CA ILE A 123 -3.98 -28.68 23.42
C ILE A 123 -2.61 -29.28 23.68
N TYR A 124 -1.58 -28.60 23.17
CA TYR A 124 -0.19 -29.01 23.31
C TYR A 124 0.61 -27.88 23.95
N LEU A 125 1.50 -28.22 24.87
CA LEU A 125 2.45 -27.31 25.48
C LEU A 125 3.86 -27.90 25.32
N ASN A 126 4.76 -27.16 24.67
CA ASN A 126 6.12 -27.62 24.36
C ASN A 126 6.14 -29.00 23.68
N GLY A 127 5.28 -29.18 22.68
CA GLY A 127 5.14 -30.44 21.92
C GLY A 127 4.40 -31.58 22.66
N LYS A 128 4.11 -31.44 23.95
CA LYS A 128 3.41 -32.47 24.74
C LYS A 128 1.92 -32.20 24.82
N ARG A 129 1.10 -33.21 24.52
CA ARG A 129 -0.36 -33.13 24.65
C ARG A 129 -0.75 -32.98 26.12
N ILE A 130 -1.64 -32.03 26.41
CA ILE A 130 -2.17 -31.76 27.75
C ILE A 130 -3.61 -32.26 27.82
N ASP A 131 -3.83 -33.34 28.55
CA ASP A 131 -5.16 -33.91 28.80
C ASP A 131 -5.65 -33.69 30.25
N SER A 132 -4.76 -33.31 31.18
CA SER A 132 -5.12 -33.02 32.58
C SER A 132 -5.88 -31.71 32.70
N GLU A 133 -7.09 -31.78 33.25
CA GLU A 133 -7.95 -30.61 33.51
C GLU A 133 -7.25 -29.58 34.41
N GLU A 134 -6.54 -30.03 35.45
CA GLU A 134 -5.78 -29.17 36.35
C GLU A 134 -4.74 -28.34 35.58
N LYS A 135 -4.02 -28.97 34.66
CA LYS A 135 -3.02 -28.28 33.85
C LYS A 135 -3.65 -27.32 32.84
N LEU A 136 -4.82 -27.66 32.29
CA LEU A 136 -5.56 -26.75 31.41
C LEU A 136 -6.05 -25.51 32.17
N LEU A 137 -6.53 -25.67 33.40
CA LEU A 137 -6.92 -24.57 34.29
C LEU A 137 -5.72 -23.69 34.67
N GLU A 138 -4.54 -24.27 34.90
CA GLU A 138 -3.31 -23.51 35.12
C GLU A 138 -2.97 -22.62 33.92
N ILE A 139 -3.04 -23.16 32.70
CA ILE A 139 -2.80 -22.42 31.46
C ILE A 139 -3.83 -21.30 31.30
N GLU A 140 -5.11 -21.59 31.52
CA GLU A 140 -6.19 -20.59 31.45
C GLU A 140 -5.92 -19.42 32.41
N ARG A 141 -5.60 -19.71 33.67
CA ARG A 141 -5.24 -18.69 34.68
C ARG A 141 -4.01 -17.89 34.29
N ALA A 142 -3.00 -18.53 33.69
CA ALA A 142 -1.80 -17.84 33.20
C ALA A 142 -2.14 -16.85 32.07
N ILE A 143 -3.03 -17.22 31.14
CA ILE A 143 -3.47 -16.33 30.06
C ILE A 143 -4.28 -15.16 30.63
N LEU A 144 -5.20 -15.43 31.56
CA LEU A 144 -6.03 -14.40 32.19
C LEU A 144 -5.21 -13.42 33.04
N SER A 145 -4.23 -13.91 33.80
CA SER A 145 -3.37 -13.04 34.63
C SER A 145 -2.34 -12.25 33.82
N GLY A 146 -1.87 -12.81 32.69
CA GLY A 146 -1.01 -12.11 31.73
C GLY A 146 -1.75 -11.06 30.90
N TRP A 147 -3.08 -11.13 30.81
CA TRP A 147 -3.87 -10.13 30.12
C TRP A 147 -4.00 -8.86 30.97
N ARG A 148 -3.51 -7.75 30.42
CA ARG A 148 -3.82 -6.42 30.93
C ARG A 148 -4.65 -5.71 29.86
N PRO A 149 -5.84 -5.17 30.20
CA PRO A 149 -6.50 -4.24 29.31
C PRO A 149 -5.48 -3.15 28.98
N LYS A 150 -5.15 -2.95 27.70
CA LYS A 150 -4.39 -1.77 27.30
C LYS A 150 -5.27 -0.60 27.72
N ALA A 151 -4.92 0.05 28.83
CA ALA A 151 -5.56 1.28 29.21
C ALA A 151 -5.50 2.16 27.96
N LYS A 152 -6.66 2.64 27.48
CA LYS A 152 -6.64 3.76 26.54
C LYS A 152 -5.73 4.78 27.22
N PRO A 153 -4.62 5.21 26.59
CA PRO A 153 -3.78 6.21 27.22
C PRO A 153 -4.72 7.35 27.61
N ARG A 154 -4.86 7.61 28.92
CA ARG A 154 -5.48 8.84 29.38
C ARG A 154 -4.70 9.93 28.64
N ARG A 155 -5.40 10.90 28.04
CA ARG A 155 -4.81 12.19 27.65
C ARG A 155 -4.24 12.79 28.94
N GLN A 156 -3.05 12.33 29.34
CA GLN A 156 -2.14 13.12 30.13
C GLN A 156 -1.62 14.14 29.14
N ASP A 157 -1.62 15.41 29.55
CA ASP A 157 -0.97 16.49 28.80
C ASP A 157 0.39 15.97 28.37
N LYS A 158 0.49 15.67 27.07
CA LYS A 158 1.62 14.95 26.49
C LYS A 158 2.82 15.87 26.78
N PRO A 159 3.77 15.50 27.67
CA PRO A 159 4.98 16.29 27.83
C PRO A 159 5.53 16.49 26.44
N GLU A 160 5.89 17.73 26.08
CA GLU A 160 6.38 18.10 24.75
C GLU A 160 7.20 16.95 24.18
N ALA A 161 6.62 16.22 23.23
CA ALA A 161 7.24 14.99 22.76
C ALA A 161 8.63 15.38 22.26
N GLN A 162 9.67 14.82 22.90
CA GLN A 162 10.99 14.79 22.29
C GLN A 162 10.75 14.14 20.93
N GLY A 163 10.84 14.95 19.88
CA GLY A 163 10.49 14.54 18.52
C GLY A 163 11.29 13.29 18.15
N PRO A 164 10.77 12.44 17.25
CA PRO A 164 11.52 11.28 16.79
C PRO A 164 12.93 11.70 16.36
N SER A 165 13.96 11.01 16.85
CA SER A 165 15.37 11.27 16.53
C SER A 165 15.75 10.82 15.11
N VAL A 166 14.78 10.54 14.25
CA VAL A 166 14.98 9.95 12.92
C VAL A 166 14.96 11.07 11.90
N SER A 167 15.99 11.16 11.06
CA SER A 167 16.07 12.20 10.02
C SER A 167 15.00 11.97 8.94
N TRP A 168 14.54 13.05 8.31
CA TRP A 168 13.65 12.96 7.14
C TRP A 168 14.24 12.08 6.03
N SER A 169 15.55 12.14 5.84
CA SER A 169 16.27 11.37 4.82
C SER A 169 16.17 9.87 5.08
N GLU A 170 16.27 9.45 6.35
CA GLU A 170 16.08 8.05 6.74
C GLU A 170 14.63 7.59 6.52
N ILE A 171 13.65 8.44 6.88
CA ILE A 171 12.23 8.19 6.64
C ILE A 171 11.95 8.02 5.14
N LEU A 172 12.50 8.91 4.30
CA LEU A 172 12.32 8.83 2.86
C LEU A 172 13.05 7.63 2.26
N ARG A 173 14.25 7.29 2.73
CA ARG A 173 15.00 6.13 2.23
C ARG A 173 14.23 4.83 2.48
N GLU A 174 13.77 4.64 3.73
CA GLU A 174 12.96 3.47 4.08
C GLU A 174 11.62 3.50 3.35
N GLY A 175 10.97 4.67 3.31
CA GLY A 175 9.70 4.89 2.62
C GLY A 175 9.77 4.57 1.14
N LEU A 176 10.81 5.05 0.42
CA LEU A 176 11.04 4.76 -0.99
C LEU A 176 11.19 3.26 -1.22
N ALA A 177 12.05 2.58 -0.46
CA ALA A 177 12.29 1.16 -0.64
C ALA A 177 11.04 0.30 -0.37
N GLN A 178 10.27 0.65 0.66
CA GLN A 178 9.00 -0.02 0.98
C GLN A 178 7.93 0.27 -0.07
N GLU A 179 7.84 1.52 -0.52
CA GLU A 179 6.85 1.95 -1.49
C GLU A 179 7.10 1.32 -2.86
N THR A 180 8.35 1.29 -3.30
CA THR A 180 8.77 0.60 -4.51
C THR A 180 8.42 -0.88 -4.42
N ALA A 181 8.73 -1.56 -3.32
CA ALA A 181 8.35 -2.97 -3.13
C ALA A 181 6.84 -3.17 -3.27
N ARG A 182 6.06 -2.31 -2.60
CA ARG A 182 4.59 -2.38 -2.60
C ARG A 182 4.00 -2.17 -4.00
N MET A 183 4.49 -1.17 -4.73
CA MET A 183 3.97 -0.85 -6.08
C MET A 183 4.36 -1.90 -7.11
N LEU A 184 5.58 -2.44 -7.04
CA LEU A 184 6.03 -3.52 -7.93
C LEU A 184 5.27 -4.84 -7.72
N CYS A 185 4.79 -5.10 -6.50
CA CYS A 185 3.98 -6.27 -6.19
C CYS A 185 2.50 -6.13 -6.56
N HIS A 186 2.00 -4.91 -6.83
CA HIS A 186 0.58 -4.69 -7.11
C HIS A 186 0.17 -5.14 -8.52
N LEU A 187 1.08 -4.96 -9.48
CA LEU A 187 0.88 -5.32 -10.88
C LEU A 187 2.00 -6.27 -11.32
N ASP A 188 1.64 -7.50 -11.70
CA ASP A 188 2.55 -8.36 -12.46
C ASP A 188 2.45 -8.03 -13.95
N ILE A 189 3.31 -7.11 -14.39
CA ILE A 189 3.32 -6.68 -15.79
C ILE A 189 3.68 -7.84 -16.74
N SER A 190 4.33 -8.89 -16.25
CA SER A 190 4.67 -10.09 -17.01
C SER A 190 3.49 -11.03 -17.24
N SER A 191 2.36 -10.83 -16.56
CA SER A 191 1.13 -11.61 -16.74
C SER A 191 0.15 -10.88 -17.68
N PRO A 192 0.00 -11.31 -18.95
CA PRO A 192 -0.92 -10.67 -19.89
C PRO A 192 -2.38 -10.67 -19.40
N ALA A 193 -2.77 -11.71 -18.66
CA ALA A 193 -4.09 -11.83 -18.07
C ALA A 193 -4.34 -10.76 -16.99
N GLN A 194 -3.35 -10.52 -16.12
CA GLN A 194 -3.44 -9.50 -15.09
C GLN A 194 -3.42 -8.08 -15.70
N THR A 195 -2.53 -7.82 -16.66
CA THR A 195 -2.50 -6.56 -17.41
C THR A 195 -3.85 -6.29 -18.08
N LYS A 196 -4.41 -7.29 -18.78
CA LYS A 196 -5.74 -7.17 -19.40
C LYS A 196 -6.84 -6.89 -18.38
N HIS A 197 -6.82 -7.57 -17.24
CA HIS A 197 -7.79 -7.37 -16.16
C HIS A 197 -7.73 -5.93 -15.61
N ILE A 198 -6.52 -5.42 -15.36
CA ILE A 198 -6.31 -4.05 -14.87
C ILE A 198 -6.74 -3.03 -15.91
N LEU A 199 -6.40 -3.23 -17.19
CA LEU A 199 -6.88 -2.37 -18.28
C LEU A 199 -8.41 -2.33 -18.33
N GLN A 200 -9.08 -3.48 -18.24
CA GLN A 200 -10.54 -3.53 -18.19
C GLN A 200 -11.11 -2.79 -16.98
N LYS A 201 -10.45 -2.88 -15.82
CA LYS A 201 -10.84 -2.13 -14.61
C LYS A 201 -10.69 -0.62 -14.83
N ILE A 202 -9.60 -0.18 -15.48
CA ILE A 202 -9.37 1.23 -15.83
C ILE A 202 -10.44 1.73 -16.80
N TYR A 203 -10.68 1.02 -17.91
CA TYR A 203 -11.68 1.43 -18.90
C TYR A 203 -13.11 1.45 -18.38
N LYS A 204 -13.44 0.58 -17.41
CA LYS A 204 -14.75 0.54 -16.76
C LYS A 204 -14.91 1.57 -15.64
N ASN A 205 -13.85 2.30 -15.28
CA ASN A 205 -13.93 3.30 -14.23
C ASN A 205 -14.64 4.57 -14.77
N PRO A 206 -15.75 4.99 -14.13
CA PRO A 206 -16.50 6.16 -14.61
C PRO A 206 -15.67 7.43 -14.66
N SER A 207 -14.85 7.70 -13.63
CA SER A 207 -13.99 8.88 -13.57
C SER A 207 -12.97 8.90 -14.71
N PHE A 208 -12.32 7.77 -15.00
CA PHE A 208 -11.40 7.66 -16.14
C PHE A 208 -12.13 7.85 -17.48
N SER A 209 -13.22 7.12 -17.70
CA SER A 209 -13.98 7.19 -18.97
C SER A 209 -14.57 8.58 -19.23
N GLY A 210 -14.99 9.30 -18.17
CA GLY A 210 -15.51 10.65 -18.28
C GLY A 210 -14.47 11.69 -18.73
N ILE A 211 -13.19 11.44 -18.43
CA ILE A 211 -12.08 12.33 -18.83
C ILE A 211 -11.47 11.90 -20.16
N ALA A 212 -11.13 10.62 -20.31
CA ALA A 212 -10.48 10.12 -21.52
C ALA A 212 -11.41 10.12 -22.75
N GLY A 213 -12.73 10.09 -22.53
CA GLY A 213 -13.71 10.00 -23.60
C GLY A 213 -13.72 8.61 -24.25
N ALA A 214 -13.50 8.55 -25.56
CA ALA A 214 -13.47 7.28 -26.28
C ALA A 214 -12.29 6.41 -25.80
N PRO A 215 -12.47 5.09 -25.66
CA PRO A 215 -11.44 4.21 -25.13
C PRO A 215 -10.27 4.12 -26.11
N LEU A 216 -9.18 4.82 -25.80
CA LEU A 216 -7.89 4.68 -26.48
C LEU A 216 -7.04 3.61 -25.77
N PRO A 217 -6.19 2.86 -26.51
CA PRO A 217 -5.27 1.89 -25.92
C PRO A 217 -4.31 2.56 -24.92
N LEU A 218 -4.24 2.01 -23.70
CA LEU A 218 -3.29 2.41 -22.65
C LEU A 218 -2.01 1.57 -22.67
N VAL A 219 -1.93 0.63 -23.60
CA VAL A 219 -0.80 -0.27 -23.82
C VAL A 219 -0.66 -0.46 -25.33
N ALA A 220 0.56 -0.42 -25.83
CA ALA A 220 0.85 -0.58 -27.25
C ALA A 220 0.49 -1.99 -27.74
N GLU A 221 0.21 -2.11 -29.04
CA GLU A 221 0.08 -3.43 -29.69
C GLU A 221 1.36 -4.26 -29.54
N LEU A 222 2.51 -3.58 -29.48
CA LEU A 222 3.82 -4.20 -29.24
C LEU A 222 3.82 -5.03 -27.96
N ASP A 223 3.34 -4.46 -26.84
CA ASP A 223 3.25 -5.17 -25.57
C ASP A 223 2.39 -6.42 -25.72
N GLN A 224 1.25 -6.36 -26.40
CA GLN A 224 0.39 -7.54 -26.60
C GLN A 224 1.08 -8.65 -27.41
N SER A 225 2.02 -8.27 -28.27
CA SER A 225 2.77 -9.19 -29.13
C SER A 225 4.02 -9.81 -28.48
N LEU A 226 4.45 -9.33 -27.29
CA LEU A 226 5.61 -9.88 -26.60
C LEU A 226 5.43 -11.36 -26.25
N LYS A 227 6.40 -12.19 -26.64
CA LYS A 227 6.43 -13.64 -26.41
C LYS A 227 7.67 -14.04 -25.61
N GLY A 228 7.55 -15.14 -24.87
CA GLY A 228 8.66 -15.84 -24.24
C GLY A 228 9.48 -14.96 -23.30
N SER A 229 10.79 -14.98 -23.47
CA SER A 229 11.78 -14.34 -22.59
C SER A 229 11.62 -12.81 -22.52
N ALA A 230 11.22 -12.16 -23.62
CA ALA A 230 11.04 -10.71 -23.67
C ALA A 230 9.94 -10.21 -22.70
N ARG A 231 8.86 -10.99 -22.52
CA ARG A 231 7.78 -10.68 -21.55
C ARG A 231 8.29 -10.69 -20.10
N LEU A 232 9.32 -11.50 -19.85
CA LEU A 232 10.03 -11.62 -18.57
C LEU A 232 11.23 -10.67 -18.49
N GLY A 233 11.33 -9.68 -19.38
CA GLY A 233 12.42 -8.70 -19.38
C GLY A 233 13.76 -9.25 -19.90
N TYR A 234 13.82 -10.47 -20.43
CA TYR A 234 15.05 -11.01 -21.00
C TYR A 234 15.14 -10.71 -22.50
N GLY A 235 16.05 -9.80 -22.86
CA GLY A 235 16.43 -9.48 -24.23
C GLY A 235 17.93 -9.64 -24.49
N ASP A 236 18.35 -9.49 -25.74
CA ASP A 236 19.77 -9.46 -26.11
C ASP A 236 20.42 -8.20 -25.52
N ALA A 237 21.36 -8.39 -24.59
CA ALA A 237 22.04 -7.30 -23.90
C ALA A 237 22.77 -6.34 -24.84
N ARG A 238 23.29 -6.82 -25.99
CA ARG A 238 23.96 -5.97 -26.97
C ARG A 238 22.95 -5.08 -27.68
N LEU A 239 21.80 -5.64 -28.07
CA LEU A 239 20.72 -4.86 -28.70
C LEU A 239 20.16 -3.82 -27.73
N LEU A 240 19.85 -4.24 -26.49
CA LEU A 240 19.36 -3.32 -25.45
C LEU A 240 20.32 -2.15 -25.25
N LYS A 241 21.61 -2.42 -25.07
CA LYS A 241 22.62 -1.37 -24.88
C LYS A 241 22.77 -0.48 -26.11
N SER A 242 22.74 -1.04 -27.33
CA SER A 242 22.86 -0.25 -28.55
C SER A 242 21.69 0.73 -28.77
N HIS A 243 20.48 0.38 -28.33
CA HIS A 243 19.30 1.22 -28.47
C HIS A 243 19.06 2.16 -27.28
N LEU A 244 19.43 1.74 -26.06
CA LEU A 244 19.16 2.48 -24.81
C LEU A 244 20.37 3.27 -24.28
N SER A 245 21.51 3.20 -24.96
CA SER A 245 22.65 4.10 -24.75
C SER A 245 22.96 4.92 -26.00
N PRO A 246 22.01 5.69 -26.55
CA PRO A 246 22.28 6.62 -27.64
C PRO A 246 23.26 7.72 -27.21
N ASP A 247 23.82 8.45 -28.17
CA ASP A 247 24.74 9.58 -27.90
C ASP A 247 24.06 10.68 -27.07
N GLU A 248 22.79 10.98 -27.39
CA GLU A 248 21.93 11.87 -26.59
C GLU A 248 21.13 11.06 -25.57
N PRO A 249 20.93 11.54 -24.33
CA PRO A 249 20.17 10.82 -23.33
C PRO A 249 18.67 10.73 -23.70
N ILE A 250 18.05 9.58 -23.42
CA ILE A 250 16.59 9.42 -23.45
C ILE A 250 16.00 10.18 -22.25
N ARG A 251 15.26 11.25 -22.52
CA ARG A 251 14.68 12.12 -21.47
C ARG A 251 13.32 11.60 -21.05
N ILE A 252 13.16 11.30 -19.77
CA ILE A 252 11.92 10.74 -19.24
C ILE A 252 11.39 11.64 -18.13
N ALA A 253 10.24 12.27 -18.37
CA ALA A 253 9.54 13.06 -17.35
C ALA A 253 8.70 12.15 -16.46
N VAL A 254 8.94 12.23 -15.16
CA VAL A 254 8.27 11.42 -14.14
C VAL A 254 8.01 12.29 -12.90
N PRO A 255 6.83 12.23 -12.26
CA PRO A 255 6.64 12.93 -11.00
C PRO A 255 7.60 12.38 -9.96
N GLY A 256 8.32 13.22 -9.22
CA GLY A 256 9.27 12.75 -8.22
C GLY A 256 8.61 11.99 -7.07
N SER A 257 7.29 12.12 -6.90
CA SER A 257 6.44 11.33 -6.01
C SER A 257 6.19 9.87 -6.45
N SER A 258 6.63 9.48 -7.66
CA SER A 258 6.36 8.15 -8.25
C SER A 258 7.41 7.11 -7.86
N ALA A 259 7.46 6.69 -6.59
CA ALA A 259 8.52 5.82 -6.06
C ALA A 259 8.84 4.59 -6.93
N GLY A 260 7.81 3.87 -7.39
CA GLY A 260 7.97 2.70 -8.26
C GLY A 260 8.63 3.05 -9.61
N PRO A 261 7.99 3.88 -10.46
CA PRO A 261 8.57 4.30 -11.73
C PRO A 261 9.96 4.94 -11.60
N ILE A 262 10.18 5.85 -10.65
CA ILE A 262 11.48 6.51 -10.52
C ILE A 262 12.58 5.53 -10.10
N SER A 263 12.27 4.54 -9.25
CA SER A 263 13.22 3.49 -8.88
C SER A 263 13.59 2.60 -10.08
N ILE A 264 12.62 2.27 -10.94
CA ILE A 264 12.88 1.55 -12.19
C ILE A 264 13.85 2.34 -13.06
N LEU A 265 13.55 3.63 -13.31
CA LEU A 265 14.38 4.46 -14.17
C LEU A 265 15.79 4.66 -13.60
N GLN A 266 15.90 4.85 -12.28
CA GLN A 266 17.20 4.96 -11.62
C GLN A 266 18.00 3.66 -11.70
N TYR A 267 17.36 2.50 -11.56
CA TYR A 267 18.01 1.21 -11.77
C TYR A 267 18.55 1.09 -13.21
N LEU A 268 17.74 1.43 -14.22
CA LEU A 268 18.16 1.40 -15.62
C LEU A 268 19.37 2.32 -15.88
N LYS A 269 19.37 3.52 -15.30
CA LYS A 269 20.48 4.47 -15.39
C LYS A 269 21.75 3.94 -14.71
N LEU A 270 21.66 3.58 -13.43
CA LEU A 270 22.84 3.26 -12.61
C LEU A 270 23.38 1.86 -12.82
N LYS A 271 22.49 0.85 -12.85
CA LYS A 271 22.87 -0.57 -12.85
C LYS A 271 23.04 -1.11 -14.25
N MET A 272 22.18 -0.68 -15.17
CA MET A 272 22.25 -1.12 -16.57
C MET A 272 23.15 -0.20 -17.42
N GLY A 273 23.46 1.00 -16.94
CA GLY A 273 24.31 1.96 -17.64
C GLY A 273 23.66 2.50 -18.92
N TYR A 274 22.33 2.59 -18.95
CA TYR A 274 21.59 3.18 -20.06
C TYR A 274 21.68 4.71 -19.99
N ASN A 275 21.73 5.37 -21.15
CA ASN A 275 21.86 6.82 -21.22
C ASN A 275 20.47 7.45 -21.04
N ILE A 276 20.02 7.53 -19.79
CA ILE A 276 18.69 8.02 -19.40
C ILE A 276 18.86 9.29 -18.55
N GLU A 277 18.17 10.35 -18.94
CA GLU A 277 17.99 11.55 -18.16
C GLU A 277 16.59 11.53 -17.53
N ILE A 278 16.53 11.58 -16.20
CA ILE A 278 15.28 11.53 -15.45
C ILE A 278 14.89 12.96 -15.05
N LEU A 279 13.77 13.44 -15.56
CA LEU A 279 13.23 14.76 -15.23
C LEU A 279 12.18 14.61 -14.11
N TYR A 280 12.63 14.65 -12.86
CA TYR A 280 11.79 14.43 -11.67
C TYR A 280 11.34 15.72 -10.97
N THR A 281 11.56 16.89 -11.56
CA THR A 281 11.25 18.22 -10.96
C THR A 281 9.75 18.56 -10.90
N PHE A 282 8.88 17.58 -11.13
CA PHE A 282 7.43 17.72 -11.13
C PHE A 282 6.84 17.18 -9.82
N PRO A 283 6.22 18.03 -8.97
CA PRO A 283 5.53 17.61 -7.75
C PRO A 283 4.54 16.47 -7.99
N HIS A 284 3.77 16.59 -9.06
CA HIS A 284 2.75 15.63 -9.44
C HIS A 284 2.56 15.53 -10.96
N ALA A 285 1.91 14.44 -11.41
CA ALA A 285 1.70 14.17 -12.83
C ALA A 285 0.86 15.22 -13.59
N ILE A 286 0.05 16.01 -12.89
CA ILE A 286 -0.69 17.12 -13.48
C ILE A 286 0.28 18.18 -14.04
N ASP A 287 1.39 18.45 -13.35
CA ASP A 287 2.38 19.43 -13.80
C ASP A 287 3.07 18.98 -15.09
N VAL A 288 3.33 17.69 -15.22
CA VAL A 288 3.91 17.12 -16.45
C VAL A 288 2.97 17.41 -17.63
N THR A 289 1.66 17.18 -17.45
CA THR A 289 0.67 17.47 -18.50
C THR A 289 0.51 18.96 -18.77
N HIS A 290 0.54 19.82 -17.74
CA HIS A 290 0.47 21.27 -17.92
C HIS A 290 1.68 21.82 -18.68
N HIS A 291 2.89 21.40 -18.30
CA HIS A 291 4.10 21.81 -19.04
C HIS A 291 4.07 21.35 -20.48
N LEU A 292 3.50 20.17 -20.75
CA LEU A 292 3.34 19.66 -22.11
C LEU A 292 2.34 20.50 -22.91
N PHE A 293 1.14 20.75 -22.38
CA PHE A 293 0.07 21.46 -23.09
C PHE A 293 0.42 22.93 -23.32
N GLU A 294 1.10 23.55 -22.37
CA GLU A 294 1.54 24.94 -22.44
C GLU A 294 2.90 25.10 -23.15
N LYS A 295 3.50 24.01 -23.63
CA LYS A 295 4.81 24.00 -24.30
C LYS A 295 5.92 24.66 -23.47
N ARG A 296 5.91 24.43 -22.16
CA ARG A 296 6.90 24.96 -21.19
C ARG A 296 8.16 24.11 -21.05
N PHE A 297 8.24 22.97 -21.73
CA PHE A 297 9.47 22.19 -21.80
C PHE A 297 10.51 22.91 -22.66
N SER A 298 11.73 23.12 -22.12
CA SER A 298 12.86 23.64 -22.90
C SER A 298 13.22 22.70 -24.06
N ALA A 299 13.13 21.40 -23.81
CA ALA A 299 13.12 20.36 -24.80
C ALA A 299 12.07 19.31 -24.41
N LEU A 300 11.27 18.88 -25.39
CA LEU A 300 10.23 17.88 -25.16
C LEU A 300 10.87 16.58 -24.67
N PRO A 301 10.31 15.94 -23.62
CA PRO A 301 10.78 14.66 -23.16
C PRO A 301 10.48 13.56 -24.20
N ASP A 302 11.32 12.54 -24.23
CA ASP A 302 11.14 11.39 -25.13
C ASP A 302 10.10 10.40 -24.59
N ALA A 303 9.90 10.39 -23.26
CA ALA A 303 8.85 9.63 -22.61
C ALA A 303 8.29 10.34 -21.37
N LEU A 304 7.07 9.95 -20.97
CA LEU A 304 6.34 10.48 -19.81
C LEU A 304 5.83 9.31 -18.97
N VAL A 305 5.88 9.44 -17.64
CA VAL A 305 5.16 8.54 -16.73
C VAL A 305 4.02 9.30 -16.05
N LEU A 306 2.79 8.88 -16.30
CA LEU A 306 1.59 9.57 -15.80
C LEU A 306 0.70 8.61 -15.01
N GLY A 307 0.09 9.10 -13.93
CA GLY A 307 -1.02 8.40 -13.26
C GLY A 307 -2.26 8.35 -14.14
N ILE A 308 -3.18 7.42 -13.84
CA ILE A 308 -4.35 7.16 -14.70
C ILE A 308 -5.19 8.42 -14.99
N ALA A 309 -5.36 9.34 -14.05
CA ALA A 309 -6.15 10.55 -14.30
C ALA A 309 -5.46 11.51 -15.31
N PRO A 310 -4.21 11.96 -15.09
CA PRO A 310 -3.46 12.72 -16.10
C PRO A 310 -3.26 11.96 -17.42
N ALA A 311 -3.13 10.64 -17.39
CA ALA A 311 -3.08 9.81 -18.59
C ALA A 311 -4.39 9.92 -19.39
N GLY A 312 -5.55 9.93 -18.73
CA GLY A 312 -6.85 10.18 -19.35
C GLY A 312 -6.91 11.56 -19.99
N THR A 313 -6.42 12.60 -19.31
CA THR A 313 -6.35 13.95 -19.85
C THR A 313 -5.45 14.02 -21.09
N LEU A 314 -4.28 13.37 -21.06
CA LEU A 314 -3.38 13.29 -22.21
C LEU A 314 -4.05 12.62 -23.41
N LEU A 315 -4.74 11.49 -23.17
CA LEU A 315 -5.47 10.76 -24.22
C LEU A 315 -6.60 11.58 -24.84
N ALA A 316 -7.34 12.35 -24.04
CA ALA A 316 -8.39 13.24 -24.54
C ALA A 316 -7.84 14.35 -25.47
N HIS A 317 -6.56 14.71 -25.32
CA HIS A 317 -5.88 15.73 -26.12
C HIS A 317 -4.96 15.15 -27.21
N ARG A 318 -4.94 13.81 -27.38
CA ARG A 318 -4.02 13.11 -28.30
C ARG A 318 -3.99 13.67 -29.73
N PRO A 319 -5.09 14.12 -30.37
CA PRO A 319 -5.01 14.69 -31.71
C PRO A 319 -4.05 15.89 -31.86
N ARG A 320 -3.60 16.48 -30.74
CA ARG A 320 -2.68 17.62 -30.70
C ARG A 320 -1.29 17.26 -30.15
N LEU A 321 -1.07 16.02 -29.71
CA LEU A 321 0.10 15.62 -28.94
C LEU A 321 0.71 14.33 -29.52
N GLU A 322 2.02 14.37 -29.74
CA GLU A 322 2.77 13.30 -30.39
C GLU A 322 3.24 12.24 -29.39
N TYR A 323 2.32 11.73 -28.56
CA TYR A 323 2.61 10.69 -27.57
C TYR A 323 1.66 9.50 -27.68
N SER A 324 2.22 8.32 -27.46
CA SER A 324 1.51 7.05 -27.52
C SER A 324 1.81 6.22 -26.27
N ALA A 325 0.78 5.56 -25.72
CA ALA A 325 0.96 4.70 -24.54
C ALA A 325 1.75 3.44 -24.92
N LEU A 326 2.85 3.19 -24.21
CA LEU A 326 3.69 2.00 -24.41
C LEU A 326 3.24 0.85 -23.51
N MET A 327 3.29 1.05 -22.19
CA MET A 327 2.99 0.01 -21.21
C MET A 327 2.44 0.58 -19.89
N LEU A 328 1.82 -0.27 -19.07
CA LEU A 328 1.50 0.08 -17.68
C LEU A 328 2.79 0.12 -16.85
N MET A 329 2.82 1.04 -15.90
CA MET A 329 3.91 1.29 -14.95
C MET A 329 3.43 1.06 -13.51
N PRO A 330 4.35 0.84 -12.54
CA PRO A 330 3.94 0.69 -11.16
C PRO A 330 3.21 1.95 -10.71
N GLY A 331 2.19 1.75 -9.89
CA GLY A 331 1.27 2.80 -9.53
C GLY A 331 1.77 3.82 -8.52
N PHE A 332 0.84 4.64 -8.06
CA PHE A 332 0.96 5.59 -6.98
C PHE A 332 0.17 5.08 -5.78
N SER A 333 0.74 5.15 -4.59
CA SER A 333 -0.09 5.05 -3.41
C SER A 333 -0.77 6.36 -3.09
N HIS A 334 -2.02 6.22 -2.66
CA HIS A 334 -2.80 7.27 -2.06
C HIS A 334 -3.29 6.76 -0.71
N ARG A 335 -3.38 7.66 0.25
CA ARG A 335 -3.83 7.40 1.61
C ARG A 335 -4.69 8.53 2.10
N VAL A 336 -5.73 8.18 2.86
CA VAL A 336 -6.47 9.18 3.63
C VAL A 336 -5.69 9.44 4.92
N VAL A 337 -5.30 10.70 5.12
CA VAL A 337 -4.57 11.18 6.30
C VAL A 337 -5.48 12.10 7.10
N ALA A 338 -5.44 11.98 8.42
CA ALA A 338 -6.21 12.77 9.36
C ALA A 338 -5.31 13.32 10.49
N PRO A 339 -5.69 14.42 11.15
CA PRO A 339 -4.99 14.94 12.32
C PRO A 339 -4.91 13.93 13.49
N CYS A 340 -3.90 14.08 14.36
CA CYS A 340 -3.77 13.27 15.56
C CYS A 340 -4.98 13.43 16.48
N GLY A 341 -5.57 12.32 16.94
CA GLY A 341 -6.70 12.35 17.86
C GLY A 341 -8.06 12.58 17.21
N GLY A 342 -8.09 12.87 15.91
CA GLY A 342 -9.32 12.92 15.14
C GLY A 342 -10.01 11.57 15.05
N ASP A 343 -11.30 11.63 14.71
CA ASP A 343 -12.09 10.44 14.42
C ASP A 343 -11.44 9.61 13.30
N ARG A 344 -11.46 8.28 13.45
CA ARG A 344 -10.93 7.36 12.43
C ARG A 344 -11.95 7.05 11.35
N HIS A 345 -13.07 7.76 11.32
CA HIS A 345 -14.04 7.70 10.25
C HIS A 345 -13.58 8.47 9.01
N TYR A 346 -13.98 7.97 7.84
CA TYR A 346 -13.67 8.57 6.55
C TYR A 346 -14.48 9.84 6.27
N ASN A 347 -15.60 10.12 6.94
CA ASN A 347 -16.33 11.37 6.70
C ASN A 347 -15.57 12.56 7.32
N GLY A 348 -15.52 13.68 6.59
CA GLY A 348 -14.79 14.88 7.00
C GLY A 348 -14.57 15.85 5.84
N GLU A 349 -14.02 17.03 6.08
CA GLU A 349 -13.65 17.96 5.00
C GLU A 349 -12.35 17.47 4.33
N TYR A 350 -12.41 17.16 3.04
CA TYR A 350 -11.29 16.60 2.29
C TYR A 350 -10.47 17.67 1.57
N TYR A 351 -9.15 17.56 1.66
CA TYR A 351 -8.20 18.36 0.90
C TYR A 351 -7.36 17.47 -0.03
N PHE A 352 -7.31 17.83 -1.31
CA PHE A 352 -6.41 17.25 -2.32
C PHE A 352 -6.44 18.10 -3.60
N LEU A 353 -5.58 17.77 -4.57
CA LEU A 353 -5.56 18.39 -5.90
C LEU A 353 -6.90 18.17 -6.63
N ARG A 354 -7.75 19.19 -6.60
CA ARG A 354 -9.14 19.11 -7.10
C ARG A 354 -9.32 19.73 -8.48
N ASP A 355 -8.55 20.78 -8.79
CA ASP A 355 -8.88 21.68 -9.91
C ASP A 355 -8.68 20.98 -11.25
N ASP A 356 -7.75 20.03 -11.30
CA ASP A 356 -7.51 19.17 -12.45
C ASP A 356 -7.77 17.70 -12.13
N PRO A 357 -8.10 16.88 -13.16
CA PRO A 357 -8.14 15.43 -13.05
C PRO A 357 -6.90 14.83 -12.39
N SER A 358 -7.02 14.51 -11.09
CA SER A 358 -5.94 13.92 -10.31
C SER A 358 -6.26 12.47 -9.92
N THR A 359 -5.24 11.64 -9.74
CA THR A 359 -5.45 10.27 -9.22
C THR A 359 -6.03 10.32 -7.79
N SER A 360 -5.78 11.41 -7.05
CA SER A 360 -6.39 11.68 -5.74
C SER A 360 -7.91 11.88 -5.85
N SER A 361 -8.38 12.60 -6.88
CA SER A 361 -9.82 12.76 -7.15
C SER A 361 -10.48 11.42 -7.52
N PHE A 362 -9.81 10.58 -8.31
CA PHE A 362 -10.32 9.25 -8.66
C PHE A 362 -10.39 8.33 -7.44
N TYR A 363 -9.41 8.46 -6.55
CA TYR A 363 -9.38 7.73 -5.29
C TYR A 363 -10.53 8.17 -4.36
N PHE A 364 -10.82 9.47 -4.29
CA PHE A 364 -12.00 10.00 -3.59
C PHE A 364 -13.31 9.44 -4.15
N ASP A 365 -13.49 9.49 -5.48
CA ASP A 365 -14.68 8.95 -6.15
C ASP A 365 -14.86 7.45 -5.90
N ASP A 366 -13.76 6.70 -5.80
CA ASP A 366 -13.82 5.27 -5.44
C ASP A 366 -14.29 5.07 -4.00
N LEU A 367 -13.80 5.87 -3.04
CA LEU A 367 -14.28 5.84 -1.66
C LEU A 367 -15.78 6.13 -1.56
N VAL A 368 -16.28 7.12 -2.32
CA VAL A 368 -17.71 7.42 -2.42
C VAL A 368 -18.49 6.25 -3.01
N ARG A 369 -18.07 5.71 -4.15
CA ARG A 369 -18.78 4.61 -4.84
C ARG A 369 -18.86 3.34 -4.02
N ARG A 370 -17.87 3.07 -3.17
CA ARG A 370 -17.85 1.90 -2.27
C ARG A 370 -18.67 2.09 -1.00
N GLY A 371 -19.13 3.32 -0.74
CA GLY A 371 -19.84 3.69 0.48
C GLY A 371 -18.93 3.79 1.69
N ASP A 372 -17.61 3.92 1.50
CA ASP A 372 -16.67 4.13 2.61
C ASP A 372 -16.82 5.54 3.20
N LEU A 373 -17.21 6.50 2.37
CA LEU A 373 -17.58 7.86 2.79
C LEU A 373 -18.81 8.37 2.05
N SER A 374 -19.47 9.37 2.63
CA SER A 374 -20.61 10.06 2.02
C SER A 374 -20.15 11.39 1.43
N SER A 375 -20.34 11.58 0.12
CA SER A 375 -20.03 12.84 -0.56
C SER A 375 -20.78 14.04 0.02
N LYS A 376 -22.00 13.82 0.56
CA LYS A 376 -22.78 14.87 1.24
C LYS A 376 -22.18 15.32 2.56
N LEU A 377 -21.45 14.44 3.23
CA LEU A 377 -20.80 14.70 4.52
C LEU A 377 -19.30 14.97 4.36
N SER A 378 -18.82 15.03 3.12
CA SER A 378 -17.41 15.12 2.82
C SER A 378 -17.15 16.21 1.78
N PRO A 379 -17.30 17.49 2.16
CA PRO A 379 -16.98 18.59 1.26
C PRO A 379 -15.51 18.52 0.84
N VAL A 380 -15.24 18.82 -0.43
CA VAL A 380 -13.89 18.77 -0.99
C VAL A 380 -13.35 20.17 -1.22
N ARG A 381 -12.12 20.41 -0.77
CA ARG A 381 -11.33 21.62 -1.00
C ARG A 381 -10.11 21.27 -1.85
N HIS A 382 -9.70 22.23 -2.65
CA HIS A 382 -8.39 22.18 -3.28
C HIS A 382 -7.31 22.36 -2.20
N GLY A 383 -6.22 21.60 -2.29
CA GLY A 383 -5.04 21.82 -1.47
C GLY A 383 -3.83 21.13 -2.06
N GLU A 384 -2.74 21.89 -2.20
CA GLU A 384 -1.44 21.35 -2.60
C GLU A 384 -0.87 20.47 -1.47
N PRO A 385 -0.16 19.37 -1.79
CA PRO A 385 0.30 18.43 -0.78
C PRO A 385 1.17 19.02 0.34
N ASP A 386 1.97 20.05 0.05
CA ASP A 386 2.79 20.79 1.02
C ASP A 386 1.94 21.69 1.92
N GLN A 387 0.96 22.41 1.36
CA GLN A 387 0.02 23.24 2.11
C GLN A 387 -0.87 22.41 3.03
N VAL A 388 -1.30 21.24 2.55
CA VAL A 388 -2.17 20.33 3.31
C VAL A 388 -1.48 19.77 4.55
N ALA A 389 -0.15 19.72 4.59
CA ALA A 389 0.58 19.34 5.79
C ALA A 389 0.32 20.32 6.97
N ASP A 390 0.31 21.62 6.70
CA ASP A 390 0.00 22.64 7.71
C ASP A 390 -1.48 22.61 8.12
N ILE A 391 -2.37 22.32 7.16
CA ILE A 391 -3.81 22.16 7.43
C ILE A 391 -4.06 20.94 8.32
N LEU A 392 -3.42 19.80 8.06
CA LEU A 392 -3.56 18.60 8.90
C LEU A 392 -2.99 18.81 10.31
N LYS A 393 -1.89 19.55 10.41
CA LYS A 393 -1.22 19.84 11.68
C LYS A 393 -2.01 20.78 12.58
N ASN A 394 -2.67 21.78 12.00
CA ASN A 394 -3.38 22.83 12.74
C ASN A 394 -4.91 22.73 12.65
N GLY A 395 -5.43 21.83 11.81
CA GLY A 395 -6.84 21.73 11.47
C GLY A 395 -7.69 21.00 12.51
N ASP A 396 -9.00 21.09 12.31
CA ASP A 396 -10.01 20.38 13.09
C ASP A 396 -9.87 18.85 12.94
N GLU A 397 -10.27 18.10 13.95
CA GLU A 397 -10.43 16.64 13.94
C GLU A 397 -11.29 16.12 12.75
N ALA A 398 -12.12 16.97 12.14
CA ALA A 398 -12.91 16.67 10.95
C ALA A 398 -12.12 16.76 9.61
N VAL A 399 -10.91 17.30 9.59
CA VAL A 399 -10.11 17.45 8.37
C VAL A 399 -9.59 16.10 7.90
N ARG A 400 -9.67 15.86 6.58
CA ARG A 400 -9.10 14.71 5.89
C ARG A 400 -8.27 15.20 4.71
N ALA A 401 -7.25 14.45 4.35
CA ALA A 401 -6.48 14.69 3.15
C ALA A 401 -6.29 13.40 2.38
N ILE A 402 -6.31 13.46 1.05
CA ILE A 402 -5.82 12.36 0.21
C ILE A 402 -4.41 12.72 -0.22
N LEU A 403 -3.43 12.07 0.41
CA LEU A 403 -2.01 12.30 0.16
C LEU A 403 -1.38 11.09 -0.51
N PHE A 404 -0.51 11.35 -1.48
CA PHE A 404 0.30 10.33 -2.15
C PHE A 404 1.70 10.24 -1.54
N PHE A 405 2.52 9.30 -2.00
CA PHE A 405 3.91 9.19 -1.56
C PHE A 405 4.72 10.42 -1.99
N PRO A 406 5.62 11.00 -1.18
CA PRO A 406 5.94 10.62 0.20
C PRO A 406 5.07 11.33 1.24
N HIS A 407 4.22 12.28 0.83
CA HIS A 407 3.51 13.19 1.73
C HIS A 407 2.74 12.49 2.84
N HIS A 408 2.08 11.36 2.55
CA HIS A 408 1.35 10.63 3.59
C HIS A 408 2.28 10.01 4.65
N ILE A 409 3.47 9.53 4.27
CA ILE A 409 4.46 8.97 5.21
C ILE A 409 5.07 10.10 6.03
N LEU A 410 5.44 11.21 5.39
CA LEU A 410 6.01 12.35 6.11
C LEU A 410 5.03 12.92 7.12
N ASN A 411 3.75 13.05 6.78
CA ASN A 411 2.74 13.52 7.73
C ASN A 411 2.52 12.52 8.89
N ASP A 412 2.52 11.21 8.62
CA ASP A 412 2.45 10.17 9.66
C ASP A 412 3.64 10.22 10.62
N LYS A 413 4.86 10.46 10.11
CA LYS A 413 6.10 10.41 10.90
C LYS A 413 6.50 11.73 11.55
N LEU A 414 6.24 12.85 10.90
CA LEU A 414 6.79 14.16 11.29
C LEU A 414 5.72 15.14 11.81
N ASN A 415 4.46 14.97 11.41
CA ASN A 415 3.36 15.87 11.79
C ASN A 415 2.33 15.23 12.74
N ASP A 416 2.68 14.11 13.39
CA ASP A 416 1.80 13.36 14.31
C ASP A 416 0.44 12.96 13.68
N CYS A 417 0.32 12.98 12.35
CA CYS A 417 -0.93 12.62 11.67
C CYS A 417 -1.18 11.12 11.72
N VAL A 418 -2.41 10.72 11.39
CA VAL A 418 -2.81 9.31 11.33
C VAL A 418 -3.24 8.97 9.93
N VAL A 419 -2.64 7.93 9.35
CA VAL A 419 -3.14 7.31 8.12
C VAL A 419 -4.34 6.42 8.46
N LEU A 420 -5.49 6.70 7.86
CA LEU A 420 -6.68 5.89 8.05
C LEU A 420 -6.51 4.50 7.40
N PRO A 421 -6.94 3.43 8.08
CA PRO A 421 -6.75 2.07 7.59
C PRO A 421 -7.66 1.80 6.39
N GLU A 422 -7.08 1.44 5.25
CA GLU A 422 -7.85 0.91 4.12
C GLU A 422 -8.32 -0.52 4.44
N GLU A 423 -9.62 -0.71 4.66
CA GLU A 423 -10.17 -2.06 4.94
C GLU A 423 -10.16 -2.98 3.71
N ARG A 424 -9.96 -2.42 2.51
CA ARG A 424 -10.03 -3.14 1.22
C ARG A 424 -8.92 -2.69 0.27
N ASP A 425 -7.90 -3.51 0.11
CA ASP A 425 -6.76 -3.21 -0.78
C ASP A 425 -7.04 -3.46 -2.29
N GLN A 426 -8.27 -3.81 -2.68
CA GLN A 426 -8.48 -4.49 -3.98
C GLN A 426 -9.11 -3.66 -5.12
N SER A 427 -9.77 -2.52 -4.86
CA SER A 427 -10.54 -1.84 -5.93
C SER A 427 -9.94 -0.56 -6.49
N HIS A 428 -8.94 0.02 -5.85
CA HIS A 428 -8.40 1.29 -6.32
C HIS A 428 -7.64 1.10 -7.63
N ILE A 429 -7.80 2.03 -8.57
CA ILE A 429 -6.90 2.17 -9.71
C ILE A 429 -5.73 3.01 -9.22
N ARG A 430 -4.55 2.44 -9.30
CA ARG A 430 -3.33 3.08 -8.80
C ARG A 430 -2.27 3.21 -9.88
N GLU A 431 -2.43 2.49 -10.97
CA GLU A 431 -1.42 2.29 -12.00
C GLU A 431 -0.96 3.61 -12.63
N ALA A 432 0.25 3.55 -13.17
CA ALA A 432 0.78 4.59 -14.03
C ALA A 432 0.86 4.05 -15.46
N VAL A 433 1.14 4.92 -16.41
CA VAL A 433 1.32 4.58 -17.83
C VAL A 433 2.59 5.25 -18.31
N LEU A 434 3.45 4.48 -18.97
CA LEU A 434 4.57 5.00 -19.73
C LEU A 434 4.07 5.39 -21.11
N PHE A 435 4.08 6.69 -21.40
CA PHE A 435 3.88 7.23 -22.74
C PHE A 435 5.25 7.50 -23.37
N VAL A 436 5.33 7.32 -24.67
CA VAL A 436 6.54 7.60 -25.46
C VAL A 436 6.19 8.54 -26.59
N HIS A 437 7.13 9.40 -26.95
CA HIS A 437 6.97 10.25 -28.11
C HIS A 437 6.78 9.38 -29.37
N ASP A 438 6.00 9.84 -30.33
CA ASP A 438 5.68 9.07 -31.54
C ASP A 438 6.93 8.73 -32.38
N LYS A 439 8.05 9.42 -32.19
CA LYS A 439 9.35 9.08 -32.78
C LYS A 439 9.87 7.75 -32.23
N ILE A 440 9.80 7.57 -30.91
CA ILE A 440 10.13 6.29 -30.25
C ILE A 440 9.08 5.24 -30.61
N ALA A 441 7.80 5.59 -30.63
CA ALA A 441 6.75 4.63 -31.01
C ALA A 441 6.93 4.10 -32.44
N ALA A 442 7.41 4.93 -33.36
CA ALA A 442 7.72 4.55 -34.73
C ALA A 442 8.96 3.64 -34.84
N ASP A 443 9.97 3.84 -33.98
CA ASP A 443 11.11 2.92 -33.86
C ASP A 443 10.73 1.71 -32.99
N LYS A 444 10.20 0.68 -33.65
CA LYS A 444 9.77 -0.57 -33.01
C LYS A 444 10.87 -1.25 -32.20
N ASN A 445 12.14 -1.12 -32.60
CA ASN A 445 13.25 -1.76 -31.88
C ASN A 445 13.56 -1.00 -30.59
N LEU A 446 13.62 0.34 -30.66
CA LEU A 446 13.80 1.16 -29.47
C LEU A 446 12.65 0.99 -28.48
N ALA A 447 11.41 1.05 -28.94
CA ALA A 447 10.23 0.83 -28.10
C ALA A 447 10.25 -0.57 -27.44
N LEU A 448 10.61 -1.61 -28.20
CA LEU A 448 10.74 -2.98 -27.70
C LEU A 448 11.85 -3.10 -26.65
N CYS A 449 13.02 -2.53 -26.92
CA CYS A 449 14.14 -2.53 -25.99
C CYS A 449 13.76 -1.83 -24.68
N MET A 450 13.05 -0.71 -24.75
CA MET A 450 12.61 0.02 -23.57
C MET A 450 11.60 -0.78 -22.74
N ASP A 451 10.62 -1.43 -23.39
CA ASP A 451 9.65 -2.30 -22.72
C ASP A 451 10.34 -3.48 -21.99
N ILE A 452 11.25 -4.18 -22.69
CA ILE A 452 12.04 -5.28 -22.11
C ILE A 452 12.88 -4.79 -20.93
N ALA A 453 13.58 -3.66 -21.08
CA ALA A 453 14.41 -3.10 -20.02
C ALA A 453 13.60 -2.75 -18.77
N VAL A 454 12.47 -2.08 -18.93
CA VAL A 454 11.56 -1.74 -17.81
C VAL A 454 11.09 -3.01 -17.09
N ARG A 455 10.72 -4.06 -17.82
CA ARG A 455 10.31 -5.36 -17.24
C ARG A 455 11.44 -6.03 -16.47
N ASN A 456 12.65 -6.00 -16.99
CA ASN A 456 13.82 -6.55 -16.30
C ASN A 456 14.04 -5.83 -14.97
N ALA A 457 14.11 -4.49 -15.00
CA ALA A 457 14.25 -3.65 -13.82
C ALA A 457 13.13 -3.91 -12.80
N TRP A 458 11.89 -4.08 -13.27
CA TRP A 458 10.74 -4.38 -12.42
C TRP A 458 10.93 -5.68 -11.65
N LEU A 459 11.32 -6.77 -12.32
CA LEU A 459 11.52 -8.08 -11.70
C LEU A 459 12.69 -8.07 -10.72
N GLU A 460 13.82 -7.51 -11.12
CA GLU A 460 15.02 -7.37 -10.27
C GLU A 460 14.72 -6.58 -9.00
N LEU A 461 14.06 -5.42 -9.13
CA LEU A 461 13.69 -4.60 -7.99
C LEU A 461 12.60 -5.23 -7.13
N ARG A 462 11.69 -6.02 -7.70
CA ARG A 462 10.64 -6.71 -6.92
C ARG A 462 11.25 -7.78 -6.00
N ASP A 463 12.19 -8.54 -6.54
CA ASP A 463 12.68 -9.75 -5.88
C ASP A 463 13.94 -9.47 -5.02
N ASN A 464 14.58 -8.30 -5.16
CA ASN A 464 15.79 -7.94 -4.42
C ASN A 464 15.61 -6.72 -3.49
N ALA A 465 15.48 -6.97 -2.18
CA ALA A 465 15.32 -5.91 -1.18
C ALA A 465 16.56 -5.02 -0.99
N ALA A 466 17.77 -5.60 -1.06
CA ALA A 466 19.01 -4.85 -0.92
C ALA A 466 19.19 -3.87 -2.09
N LEU A 467 18.86 -4.32 -3.31
CA LEU A 467 18.90 -3.48 -4.49
C LEU A 467 17.91 -2.30 -4.39
N ARG A 468 16.69 -2.50 -3.86
CA ARG A 468 15.76 -1.38 -3.63
C ARG A 468 16.31 -0.36 -2.65
N GLN A 469 16.98 -0.79 -1.59
CA GLN A 469 17.62 0.10 -0.62
C GLN A 469 18.73 0.91 -1.29
N GLU A 470 19.58 0.25 -2.07
CA GLU A 470 20.65 0.91 -2.81
C GLU A 470 20.12 1.95 -3.80
N ILE A 471 19.08 1.63 -4.57
CA ILE A 471 18.46 2.58 -5.51
C ILE A 471 17.83 3.76 -4.76
N SER A 472 17.18 3.52 -3.62
CA SER A 472 16.58 4.57 -2.79
C SER A 472 17.64 5.51 -2.21
N GLU A 473 18.77 4.95 -1.76
CA GLU A 473 19.91 5.72 -1.29
C GLU A 473 20.54 6.56 -2.40
N SER A 474 20.76 5.98 -3.58
CA SER A 474 21.30 6.73 -4.71
C SER A 474 20.38 7.86 -5.18
N LEU A 475 19.05 7.66 -5.16
CA LEU A 475 18.10 8.73 -5.44
C LEU A 475 18.26 9.90 -4.47
N LEU A 476 18.41 9.63 -3.17
CA LEU A 476 18.56 10.67 -2.15
C LEU A 476 19.95 11.32 -2.15
N GLN A 477 20.96 10.66 -2.71
CA GLN A 477 22.28 11.25 -2.97
C GLN A 477 22.30 12.15 -4.22
N ASP A 478 21.32 12.00 -5.12
CA ASP A 478 21.16 12.91 -6.25
C ASP A 478 20.64 14.27 -5.72
N GLN A 479 21.49 15.30 -5.81
CA GLN A 479 21.22 16.63 -5.28
C GLN A 479 19.94 17.24 -5.86
N GLY A 480 19.65 17.01 -7.15
CA GLY A 480 18.45 17.51 -7.79
C GLY A 480 17.19 16.88 -7.19
N TYR A 481 17.22 15.57 -6.98
CA TYR A 481 16.09 14.84 -6.40
C TYR A 481 15.90 15.17 -4.92
N ALA A 482 16.98 15.21 -4.13
CA ALA A 482 16.92 15.60 -2.73
C ALA A 482 16.37 17.02 -2.55
N THR A 483 16.86 17.98 -3.34
CA THR A 483 16.36 19.37 -3.33
C THR A 483 14.89 19.43 -3.70
N PHE A 484 14.49 18.68 -4.72
CA PHE A 484 13.08 18.57 -5.13
C PHE A 484 12.21 18.02 -3.99
N MET A 485 12.63 16.93 -3.34
CA MET A 485 11.87 16.31 -2.24
C MET A 485 11.75 17.27 -1.05
N TYR A 486 12.84 17.95 -0.69
CA TYR A 486 12.84 18.93 0.39
C TYR A 486 11.82 20.05 0.15
N ARG A 487 11.80 20.62 -1.05
CA ARG A 487 10.90 21.72 -1.43
C ARG A 487 9.46 21.24 -1.57
N SER A 488 9.23 20.26 -2.44
CA SER A 488 7.89 19.85 -2.85
C SER A 488 7.14 19.15 -1.72
N CYS A 489 7.83 18.52 -0.77
CA CYS A 489 7.18 17.84 0.34
C CYS A 489 6.98 18.73 1.57
N GLY A 490 7.33 20.02 1.49
CA GLY A 490 7.22 20.95 2.61
C GLY A 490 8.10 20.56 3.80
N ILE A 491 9.23 19.86 3.59
CA ILE A 491 10.10 19.37 4.67
C ILE A 491 10.67 20.56 5.46
N GLY A 492 11.01 21.66 4.78
CA GLY A 492 11.44 22.90 5.44
C GLY A 492 10.40 23.52 6.38
N ASN A 493 9.12 23.19 6.23
CA ASN A 493 8.03 23.65 7.09
C ASN A 493 7.73 22.67 8.26
N MET A 494 8.34 21.48 8.25
CA MET A 494 8.15 20.47 9.28
C MET A 494 8.93 20.83 10.55
N ARG A 495 8.39 20.46 11.72
CA ARG A 495 8.92 20.90 13.02
C ARG A 495 10.35 20.37 13.22
N ARG A 496 11.27 21.29 13.52
CA ARG A 496 12.60 21.03 14.12
C ARG A 496 13.57 20.24 13.25
N GLU A 497 13.99 20.82 12.14
CA GLU A 497 15.36 20.57 11.70
C GLU A 497 16.19 21.82 11.93
N SER A 498 17.18 21.69 12.80
CA SER A 498 18.30 22.62 12.84
C SER A 498 18.87 22.72 11.43
N THR A 499 19.35 23.91 11.08
CA THR A 499 20.05 24.23 9.83
C THR A 499 21.12 23.20 9.39
N SER A 500 21.57 22.32 10.27
CA SER A 500 22.47 21.20 9.99
C SER A 500 21.96 20.21 8.93
N ALA A 501 20.65 20.03 8.76
CA ALA A 501 20.11 19.06 7.78
C ALA A 501 20.36 19.48 6.31
N LEU A 502 20.52 20.78 6.04
CA LEU A 502 20.93 21.28 4.72
C LEU A 502 22.46 21.18 4.53
N GLU A 503 23.22 21.29 5.61
CA GLU A 503 24.68 21.08 5.60
C GLU A 503 25.04 19.63 5.27
N ASP A 504 24.26 18.66 5.75
CA ASP A 504 24.41 17.23 5.43
C ASP A 504 24.16 16.90 3.94
N LEU A 505 23.39 17.73 3.23
CA LEU A 505 23.15 17.56 1.79
C LEU A 505 24.30 18.12 0.92
N GLY A 506 25.34 18.71 1.52
CA GLY A 506 26.45 19.34 0.79
C GLY A 506 26.02 20.50 -0.11
N ALA A 507 24.80 21.00 0.07
CA ALA A 507 24.22 22.06 -0.74
C ALA A 507 24.55 23.42 -0.11
N SER A 508 25.63 24.07 -0.57
CA SER A 508 25.78 25.51 -0.37
C SER A 508 24.75 26.24 -1.25
N PHE A 509 23.75 26.87 -0.63
CA PHE A 509 22.76 27.70 -1.33
C PHE A 509 23.31 29.09 -1.68
#